data_AF-U1I4G8-F1
#
_entry.id   AF-U1I4G8-F1
#
_cell.length_a   1.000
_cell.length_b   1.000
_cell.length_c   1.000
_cell.angle_alpha   90.00
_cell.angle_beta   90.00
_cell.angle_gamma   90.00
#
_symmetry.space_group_name_H-M   'P 1'
#
loop_
_entity.id
_entity.type
_entity.pdbx_description
1 polymer ?
#
loop_
_entity_poly.entity_id
_entity_poly.type
_entity_poly.pdbx_seq_one_letter_code
_entity_poly.pdbx_strand_id
1 'polypeptide(L)'
;MSSIIVGSKPVHPATVHFPIAFLTTSWTLDLLYSAVTNVLPRSNSLAKSLSPHLPTLTVISHYSLILGILSGFVSIVTGGAQLSKMISNGGIYEADGKTMRQKVKTAFVHAGMNDVAILTAAFSWWVRRGNVDVLTGAVVPTTTNVLISALSLPSLLYSADLGGKLVYNYGVGLSMGKKGKSN
;
A
#
# COMPACT_ATOMS: atom_id res chain seq x y z
N MET A 1 -0.99 -2.11 -27.28
CA MET A 1 -1.63 -2.24 -25.95
C MET A 1 -2.25 -0.89 -25.59
N SER A 2 -3.57 -0.79 -25.65
CA SER A 2 -4.30 0.44 -25.30
C SER A 2 -4.12 0.74 -23.82
N SER A 3 -3.61 1.93 -23.52
CA SER A 3 -3.47 2.44 -22.17
C SER A 3 -4.86 2.68 -21.56
N ILE A 4 -5.08 2.20 -20.32
CA ILE A 4 -6.29 2.52 -19.56
C ILE A 4 -6.17 4.00 -19.14
N ILE A 5 -6.65 4.86 -20.03
CA ILE A 5 -6.69 6.32 -19.89
C ILE A 5 -8.18 6.68 -19.80
N VAL A 6 -8.66 7.05 -18.61
CA VAL A 6 -9.98 7.68 -18.44
C VAL A 6 -9.79 9.19 -18.60
N GLY A 7 -9.89 9.66 -19.84
CA GLY A 7 -9.54 11.05 -20.19
C GLY A 7 -8.05 11.34 -20.06
N SER A 8 -7.56 12.52 -20.49
CA SER A 8 -6.14 12.92 -20.55
C SER A 8 -5.37 12.93 -19.20
N LYS A 9 -5.93 12.37 -18.13
CA LYS A 9 -5.42 12.43 -16.76
C LYS A 9 -4.87 11.07 -16.30
N PRO A 10 -3.79 11.06 -15.50
CA PRO A 10 -3.22 9.83 -14.97
C PRO A 10 -4.12 9.24 -13.88
N VAL A 11 -4.44 7.94 -14.00
CA VAL A 11 -5.35 7.25 -13.07
C VAL A 11 -4.63 6.75 -11.80
N HIS A 12 -3.37 6.33 -11.91
CA HIS A 12 -2.62 5.74 -10.80
C HIS A 12 -2.53 6.64 -9.55
N PRO A 13 -2.23 7.95 -9.63
CA PRO A 13 -2.24 8.81 -8.45
C PRO A 13 -3.59 8.82 -7.73
N ALA A 14 -4.72 8.62 -8.40
CA ALA A 14 -5.99 8.49 -7.73
C ALA A 14 -6.14 7.11 -7.06
N THR A 15 -5.75 6.03 -7.75
CA THR A 15 -5.99 4.67 -7.27
C THR A 15 -5.08 4.24 -6.12
N VAL A 16 -3.86 4.78 -6.02
CA VAL A 16 -2.89 4.37 -4.97
C VAL A 16 -3.36 4.68 -3.54
N HIS A 17 -4.25 5.65 -3.35
CA HIS A 17 -4.73 6.02 -2.03
C HIS A 17 -5.56 4.93 -1.37
N PHE A 18 -6.28 4.13 -2.16
CA PHE A 18 -7.12 3.05 -1.64
C PHE A 18 -6.32 1.96 -0.94
N PRO A 19 -5.34 1.28 -1.58
CA PRO A 19 -4.56 0.27 -0.89
C PRO A 19 -3.75 0.87 0.26
N ILE A 20 -3.22 2.09 0.12
CA ILE A 20 -2.49 2.75 1.21
C ILE A 20 -3.39 2.91 2.44
N ALA A 21 -4.60 3.47 2.27
CA ALA A 21 -5.52 3.68 3.37
C ALA A 21 -5.93 2.35 4.02
N PHE A 22 -6.38 1.38 3.23
CA PHE A 22 -6.88 0.12 3.73
C PHE A 22 -5.81 -0.74 4.41
N LEU A 23 -4.60 -0.84 3.83
CA LEU A 23 -3.50 -1.58 4.43
C LEU A 23 -2.97 -0.90 5.69
N THR A 24 -2.87 0.43 5.69
CA THR A 24 -2.53 1.21 6.89
C THR A 24 -3.52 0.92 8.01
N THR A 25 -4.83 1.03 7.73
CA THR A 25 -5.88 0.71 8.71
C THR A 25 -5.74 -0.71 9.24
N SER A 26 -5.58 -1.71 8.37
CA SER A 26 -5.47 -3.10 8.84
C SER A 26 -4.26 -3.32 9.73
N TRP A 27 -3.06 -2.93 9.27
CA TRP A 27 -1.84 -3.20 10.03
C TRP A 27 -1.77 -2.39 11.31
N THR A 28 -2.27 -1.16 11.33
CA THR A 28 -2.39 -0.38 12.57
C THR A 28 -3.32 -1.07 13.56
N LEU A 29 -4.47 -1.60 13.11
CA LEU A 29 -5.42 -2.29 13.99
C LEU A 29 -4.88 -3.63 14.50
N ASP A 30 -4.10 -4.36 13.70
CA ASP A 30 -3.42 -5.59 14.16
C ASP A 30 -2.37 -5.28 15.24
N LEU A 31 -1.60 -4.21 15.07
CA LEU A 31 -0.65 -3.74 16.10
C LEU A 31 -1.37 -3.25 17.36
N LEU A 32 -2.48 -2.53 17.19
CA LEU A 32 -3.30 -2.05 18.32
C LEU A 32 -3.90 -3.22 19.10
N TYR A 33 -4.42 -4.24 18.41
CA TYR A 33 -4.90 -5.46 19.03
C TYR A 33 -3.81 -6.09 19.88
N SER A 34 -2.62 -6.33 19.31
CA SER A 34 -1.50 -6.92 20.05
C SER A 34 -1.03 -6.03 21.21
N ALA A 35 -1.04 -4.70 21.05
CA ALA A 35 -0.68 -3.79 22.11
C ALA A 35 -1.63 -3.93 23.31
N VAL A 36 -2.94 -3.97 23.06
CA VAL A 36 -3.96 -4.10 24.11
C VAL A 36 -3.95 -5.48 24.77
N THR A 37 -3.76 -6.56 24.00
CA THR A 37 -3.86 -7.92 24.53
C THR A 37 -2.57 -8.44 25.16
N ASN A 38 -1.40 -8.02 24.64
CA ASN A 38 -0.12 -8.66 24.97
C ASN A 38 0.93 -7.72 25.57
N VAL A 39 0.83 -6.39 25.36
CA VAL A 39 1.90 -5.45 25.74
C VAL A 39 1.49 -4.54 26.89
N LEU A 40 0.29 -3.95 26.82
CA LEU A 40 -0.17 -2.99 27.81
C LEU A 40 -0.66 -3.69 29.09
N PRO A 41 -0.33 -3.16 30.28
CA PRO A 41 -0.90 -3.66 31.53
C PRO A 41 -2.43 -3.54 31.53
N ARG A 42 -3.15 -4.49 32.14
CA ARG A 42 -4.63 -4.43 32.27
C ARG A 42 -5.15 -3.19 33.01
N SER A 43 -4.32 -2.54 33.83
CA SER A 43 -4.66 -1.30 34.52
C SER A 43 -4.65 -0.08 33.60
N ASN A 44 -4.00 -0.16 32.43
CA ASN A 44 -3.85 0.93 31.47
C ASN A 44 -5.21 1.42 30.94
N SER A 45 -5.40 2.73 30.90
CA SER A 45 -6.67 3.36 30.50
C SER A 45 -7.04 3.08 29.04
N LEU A 46 -6.06 3.05 28.13
CA LEU A 46 -6.28 2.71 26.73
C LEU A 46 -6.70 1.25 26.58
N ALA A 47 -6.01 0.33 27.28
CA ALA A 47 -6.35 -1.09 27.25
C ALA A 47 -7.78 -1.32 27.78
N LYS A 48 -8.16 -0.70 28.89
CA LYS A 48 -9.53 -0.77 29.43
C LYS A 48 -10.58 -0.23 28.47
N SER A 49 -10.30 0.90 27.81
CA SER A 49 -11.25 1.55 26.90
C SER A 49 -11.44 0.76 25.60
N LEU A 50 -10.38 0.11 25.11
CA LEU A 50 -10.42 -0.61 23.83
C LEU A 50 -10.79 -2.09 23.96
N SER A 51 -10.57 -2.72 25.12
CA SER A 51 -10.86 -4.15 25.34
C SER A 51 -12.28 -4.56 24.91
N PRO A 52 -13.35 -3.81 25.24
CA PRO A 52 -14.71 -4.17 24.80
C PRO A 52 -14.92 -4.09 23.29
N HIS A 53 -14.07 -3.35 22.57
CA HIS A 53 -14.21 -3.08 21.15
C HIS A 53 -13.26 -3.94 20.28
N LEU A 54 -12.38 -4.74 20.88
CA LEU A 54 -11.43 -5.57 20.15
C LEU A 54 -12.07 -6.45 19.07
N PRO A 55 -13.21 -7.13 19.29
CA PRO A 55 -13.83 -7.95 18.25
C PRO A 55 -14.23 -7.13 17.02
N THR A 56 -14.75 -5.92 17.22
CA THR A 56 -15.10 -5.02 16.11
C THR A 56 -13.85 -4.52 15.39
N LEU A 57 -12.80 -4.18 16.13
CA LEU A 57 -11.54 -3.69 15.55
C LEU A 57 -10.85 -4.77 14.70
N THR A 58 -10.88 -6.04 15.12
CA THR A 58 -10.30 -7.13 14.33
C THR A 58 -11.12 -7.43 13.07
N VAL A 59 -12.45 -7.30 13.12
CA VAL A 59 -13.31 -7.37 11.93
C VAL A 59 -12.98 -6.25 10.93
N ILE A 60 -12.85 -5.01 11.41
CA ILE A 60 -12.46 -3.86 10.56
C ILE A 60 -11.07 -4.09 9.95
N SER A 61 -10.11 -4.57 10.76
CA SER A 61 -8.79 -4.95 10.25
C SER A 61 -8.92 -6.03 9.17
N HIS A 62 -9.74 -7.05 9.42
CA HIS A 62 -9.92 -8.18 8.51
C HIS A 62 -10.33 -7.73 7.10
N TYR A 63 -11.43 -6.99 7.04
CA TYR A 63 -11.98 -6.51 5.77
C TYR A 63 -11.14 -5.40 5.14
N SER A 64 -10.50 -4.54 5.94
CA SER A 64 -9.57 -3.54 5.40
C SER A 64 -8.41 -4.20 4.66
N LEU A 65 -7.83 -5.29 5.18
CA LEU A 65 -6.78 -6.01 4.44
C LEU A 65 -7.26 -6.55 3.10
N ILE A 66 -8.47 -7.12 3.06
CA ILE A 66 -9.06 -7.64 1.82
C ILE A 66 -9.26 -6.50 0.81
N LEU A 67 -9.84 -5.38 1.24
CA LEU A 67 -10.02 -4.19 0.40
C LEU A 67 -8.68 -3.61 -0.07
N GLY A 68 -7.65 -3.65 0.79
CA GLY A 68 -6.29 -3.25 0.46
C GLY A 68 -5.67 -4.13 -0.64
N ILE A 69 -5.85 -5.45 -0.57
CA ILE A 69 -5.41 -6.38 -1.62
C ILE A 69 -6.13 -6.09 -2.94
N LEU A 70 -7.47 -6.02 -2.92
CA LEU A 70 -8.29 -5.82 -4.11
C LEU A 70 -7.98 -4.49 -4.81
N SER A 71 -7.91 -3.40 -4.06
CA SER A 71 -7.54 -2.08 -4.60
C SER A 71 -6.05 -1.97 -4.97
N GLY A 72 -5.20 -2.78 -4.34
CA GLY A 72 -3.80 -2.96 -4.69
C GLY A 72 -3.62 -3.44 -6.13
N PHE A 73 -4.38 -4.45 -6.55
CA PHE A 73 -4.34 -4.94 -7.95
C PHE A 73 -4.66 -3.84 -8.96
N VAL A 74 -5.69 -3.02 -8.70
CA VAL A 74 -6.04 -1.89 -9.57
C VAL A 74 -4.90 -0.87 -9.63
N SER A 75 -4.26 -0.59 -8.50
CA SER A 75 -3.14 0.34 -8.41
C SER A 75 -1.88 -0.16 -9.13
N ILE A 76 -1.58 -1.46 -9.05
CA ILE A 76 -0.47 -2.09 -9.75
C ILE A 76 -0.66 -1.98 -11.27
N VAL A 77 -1.85 -2.32 -11.78
CA VAL A 77 -2.15 -2.25 -13.22
C VAL A 77 -2.01 -0.81 -13.74
N THR A 78 -2.61 0.16 -13.05
CA THR A 78 -2.53 1.57 -13.45
C THR A 78 -1.11 2.14 -13.33
N GLY A 79 -0.34 1.70 -12.32
CA GLY A 79 1.04 2.10 -12.11
C GLY A 79 1.98 1.54 -13.18
N GLY A 80 1.82 0.27 -13.53
CA GLY A 80 2.54 -0.37 -14.63
C GLY A 80 2.33 0.33 -15.97
N ALA A 81 1.09 0.74 -16.26
CA ALA A 81 0.79 1.53 -17.46
C ALA A 81 1.51 2.90 -17.47
N GLN A 82 1.60 3.57 -16.32
CA GLN A 82 2.32 4.85 -16.20
C GLN A 82 3.84 4.68 -16.29
N LEU A 83 4.39 3.64 -15.66
CA LEU A 83 5.79 3.30 -15.75
C LEU A 83 6.19 2.98 -17.20
N SER A 84 5.39 2.16 -17.89
CA SER A 84 5.59 1.83 -19.30
C SER A 84 5.62 3.09 -20.18
N LYS A 85 4.67 4.01 -20.00
CA LYS A 85 4.64 5.27 -20.76
C LYS A 85 5.81 6.20 -20.39
N MET A 86 6.22 6.25 -19.12
CA MET A 86 7.40 7.01 -18.70
C MET A 86 8.67 6.50 -19.39
N ILE A 87 8.87 5.18 -19.41
CA ILE A 87 10.00 4.53 -20.06
C ILE A 87 9.95 4.76 -21.57
N SER A 88 8.78 4.61 -22.19
CA SER A 88 8.60 4.82 -23.64
C SER A 88 8.93 6.25 -24.07
N ASN A 89 8.68 7.24 -23.20
CA ASN A 89 8.91 8.64 -23.53
C ASN A 89 10.32 9.14 -23.22
N GLY A 90 11.03 8.54 -22.26
CA GLY A 90 12.30 9.08 -21.75
C GLY A 90 13.47 8.10 -21.73
N GLY A 91 13.23 6.82 -22.02
CA GLY A 91 14.20 5.75 -21.83
C GLY A 91 14.47 5.44 -20.36
N ILE A 92 15.22 4.36 -20.13
CA ILE A 92 15.62 3.87 -18.80
C ILE A 92 16.93 4.52 -18.34
N TYR A 93 17.82 4.82 -19.28
CA TYR A 93 19.17 5.30 -19.03
C TYR A 93 19.33 6.78 -19.40
N GLU A 94 20.32 7.42 -18.79
CA GLU A 94 20.84 8.72 -19.20
C GLU A 94 21.58 8.62 -20.54
N ALA A 95 22.10 9.75 -21.05
CA ALA A 95 22.81 9.82 -22.33
C ALA A 95 24.06 8.91 -22.41
N ASP A 96 24.63 8.54 -21.26
CA ASP A 96 25.76 7.61 -21.16
C ASP A 96 25.39 6.14 -21.41
N GLY A 97 24.09 5.82 -21.51
CA GLY A 97 23.55 4.47 -21.73
C GLY A 97 23.78 3.49 -20.57
N LYS A 98 24.37 3.92 -19.45
CA LYS A 98 24.78 3.06 -18.33
C LYS A 98 24.12 3.46 -17.03
N THR A 99 23.94 4.77 -16.80
CA THR A 99 23.37 5.29 -15.58
C THR A 99 21.84 5.30 -15.70
N MET A 100 21.16 4.55 -14.83
CA MET A 100 19.70 4.56 -14.80
C MET A 100 19.20 5.92 -14.33
N ARG A 101 18.23 6.48 -15.05
CA ARG A 101 17.61 7.77 -14.68
C ARG A 101 17.03 7.66 -13.28
N GLN A 102 17.31 8.63 -12.42
CA GLN A 102 16.90 8.57 -11.00
C GLN A 102 15.38 8.40 -10.85
N LYS A 103 14.57 9.06 -11.70
CA LYS A 103 13.10 8.89 -11.70
C LYS A 103 12.65 7.45 -12.01
N VAL A 104 13.37 6.75 -12.90
CA VAL A 104 13.07 5.36 -13.27
C VAL A 104 13.48 4.42 -12.14
N LYS A 105 14.65 4.66 -11.54
CA LYS A 105 15.10 3.93 -10.34
C LYS A 105 14.10 4.06 -9.20
N THR A 106 13.67 5.29 -8.87
CA THR A 106 12.65 5.53 -7.83
C THR A 106 11.34 4.82 -8.17
N ALA A 107 10.91 4.82 -9.44
CA ALA A 107 9.69 4.14 -9.84
C ALA A 107 9.77 2.62 -9.68
N PHE A 108 10.92 2.00 -10.00
CA PHE A 108 11.11 0.57 -9.78
C PHE A 108 11.12 0.20 -8.29
N VAL A 109 11.81 0.99 -7.46
CA VAL A 109 11.81 0.75 -6.00
C VAL A 109 10.40 0.92 -5.44
N HIS A 110 9.70 1.99 -5.80
CA HIS A 110 8.32 2.22 -5.38
C HIS A 110 7.38 1.08 -5.82
N ALA A 111 7.42 0.68 -7.10
CA ALA A 111 6.60 -0.41 -7.61
C ALA A 111 6.91 -1.73 -6.88
N GLY A 112 8.19 -2.11 -6.81
CA GLY A 112 8.62 -3.35 -6.16
C GLY A 112 8.22 -3.41 -4.67
N MET A 113 8.36 -2.30 -3.94
CA MET A 113 7.93 -2.23 -2.54
C MET A 113 6.41 -2.41 -2.39
N ASN A 114 5.61 -1.82 -3.26
CA ASN A 114 4.16 -2.00 -3.23
C ASN A 114 3.75 -3.42 -3.62
N ASP A 115 4.41 -4.03 -4.61
CA ASP A 115 4.14 -5.42 -5.01
C ASP A 115 4.41 -6.37 -3.83
N VAL A 116 5.54 -6.19 -3.14
CA VAL A 116 5.86 -6.93 -1.91
C VAL A 116 4.83 -6.68 -0.81
N ALA A 117 4.36 -5.44 -0.65
CA ALA A 117 3.33 -5.10 0.32
C ALA A 117 2.00 -5.84 0.03
N ILE A 118 1.57 -5.91 -1.24
CA ILE A 118 0.36 -6.64 -1.64
C ILE A 118 0.53 -8.15 -1.46
N LEU A 119 1.68 -8.72 -1.84
CA LEU A 119 1.96 -10.15 -1.62
C LEU A 119 1.96 -10.49 -0.12
N THR A 120 2.58 -9.64 0.68
CA THR A 120 2.62 -9.79 2.14
C THR A 120 1.23 -9.65 2.76
N ALA A 121 0.41 -8.72 2.26
CA ALA A 121 -0.99 -8.59 2.67
C ALA A 121 -1.79 -9.85 2.33
N ALA A 122 -1.64 -10.40 1.12
CA ALA A 122 -2.30 -11.64 0.71
C ALA A 122 -1.86 -12.83 1.57
N PHE A 123 -0.57 -12.94 1.88
CA PHE A 123 -0.06 -13.95 2.81
C PHE A 123 -0.61 -13.75 4.23
N SER A 124 -0.65 -12.51 4.73
CA SER A 124 -1.24 -12.17 6.03
C SER A 124 -2.71 -12.61 6.11
N TRP A 125 -3.50 -12.32 5.07
CA TRP A 125 -4.88 -12.77 4.97
C TRP A 125 -4.98 -14.28 4.99
N TRP A 126 -4.15 -14.97 4.20
CA TRP A 126 -4.10 -16.42 4.14
C TRP A 126 -3.84 -17.04 5.52
N VAL A 127 -2.83 -16.56 6.25
CA VAL A 127 -2.49 -17.09 7.58
C VAL A 127 -3.60 -16.87 8.59
N ARG A 128 -4.30 -15.72 8.57
CA ARG A 128 -5.30 -15.40 9.59
C ARG A 128 -6.72 -15.87 9.30
N ARG A 129 -7.07 -16.22 8.06
CA ARG A 129 -8.47 -16.47 7.66
C ARG A 129 -9.22 -17.54 8.47
N GLY A 130 -8.49 -18.48 9.07
CA GLY A 130 -9.05 -19.54 9.93
C GLY A 130 -8.90 -19.27 11.43
N ASN A 131 -8.26 -18.18 11.84
CA ASN A 131 -8.01 -17.86 13.23
C ASN A 131 -9.20 -17.07 13.81
N VAL A 132 -10.25 -17.81 14.16
CA VAL A 132 -11.53 -17.26 14.61
C VAL A 132 -11.63 -17.34 16.12
N ASP A 133 -11.96 -16.22 16.77
CA ASP A 133 -12.27 -16.18 18.20
C ASP A 133 -13.58 -16.93 18.48
N VAL A 134 -13.54 -17.88 19.41
CA VAL A 134 -14.65 -18.81 19.67
C VAL A 134 -15.87 -18.13 20.27
N LEU A 135 -15.68 -17.04 21.01
CA LEU A 135 -16.77 -16.34 21.71
C LEU A 135 -17.46 -15.32 20.81
N THR A 136 -16.71 -14.69 19.90
CA THR A 136 -17.17 -13.55 19.10
C THR A 136 -17.32 -13.87 17.63
N GLY A 137 -16.76 -14.98 17.16
CA GLY A 137 -16.72 -15.35 15.73
C GLY A 137 -15.83 -14.43 14.89
N ALA A 138 -15.09 -13.49 15.52
CA ALA A 138 -14.25 -12.53 14.82
C ALA A 138 -12.93 -13.19 14.36
N VAL A 139 -12.48 -12.86 13.15
CA VAL A 139 -11.14 -13.27 12.69
C VAL A 139 -10.09 -12.38 13.36
N VAL A 140 -9.26 -12.97 14.22
CA VAL A 140 -8.25 -12.24 15.01
C VAL A 140 -6.83 -12.42 14.44
N PRO A 141 -5.96 -11.41 14.53
CA PRO A 141 -4.59 -11.53 14.02
C PRO A 141 -3.78 -12.54 14.86
N THR A 142 -2.98 -13.36 14.17
CA THR A 142 -1.97 -14.24 14.79
C THR A 142 -0.69 -13.46 15.09
N THR A 143 0.24 -14.05 15.84
CA THR A 143 1.59 -13.49 16.05
C THR A 143 2.29 -13.19 14.72
N THR A 144 2.14 -14.06 13.70
CA THR A 144 2.70 -13.83 12.36
C THR A 144 2.10 -12.58 11.72
N ASN A 145 0.80 -12.33 11.87
CA ASN A 145 0.15 -11.12 11.33
C ASN A 145 0.63 -9.85 12.01
N VAL A 146 0.88 -9.90 13.31
CA VAL A 146 1.43 -8.76 14.07
C VAL A 146 2.84 -8.44 13.58
N LEU A 147 3.69 -9.45 13.38
CA LEU A 147 5.04 -9.25 12.83
C LEU A 147 5.00 -8.68 11.41
N ILE A 148 4.14 -9.24 10.55
CA ILE A 148 3.91 -8.71 9.21
C ILE A 148 3.49 -7.23 9.28
N SER A 149 2.53 -6.90 10.14
CA SER A 149 2.03 -5.53 10.30
C SER A 149 3.12 -4.58 10.77
N ALA A 150 3.95 -4.99 11.73
CA ALA A 150 5.05 -4.20 12.28
C ALA A 150 6.10 -3.83 11.22
N LEU A 151 6.40 -4.74 10.30
CA LEU A 151 7.38 -4.53 9.23
C LEU A 151 6.79 -3.85 7.98
N SER A 152 5.56 -4.22 7.63
CA SER A 152 4.94 -3.77 6.38
C SER A 152 4.44 -2.34 6.46
N LEU A 153 3.93 -1.92 7.63
CA LEU A 153 3.44 -0.55 7.83
C LEU A 153 4.51 0.52 7.54
N PRO A 154 5.70 0.52 8.19
CA PRO A 154 6.73 1.51 7.87
C PRO A 154 7.23 1.39 6.42
N SER A 155 7.31 0.16 5.89
CA SER A 155 7.71 -0.08 4.50
C SER A 155 6.73 0.54 3.50
N LEU A 156 5.43 0.43 3.76
CA LEU A 156 4.37 1.04 2.93
C LEU A 156 4.42 2.56 3.00
N LEU A 157 4.62 3.15 4.20
CA LEU A 157 4.74 4.60 4.35
C LEU A 157 5.98 5.15 3.64
N TYR A 158 7.11 4.45 3.71
CA TYR A 158 8.30 4.81 2.93
C TYR A 158 8.06 4.69 1.42
N SER A 159 7.39 3.63 0.98
CA SER A 159 6.99 3.49 -0.42
C SER A 159 6.07 4.63 -0.88
N ALA A 160 5.14 5.07 -0.02
CA ALA A 160 4.29 6.22 -0.29
C ALA A 160 5.08 7.53 -0.44
N ASP A 161 6.12 7.76 0.37
CA ASP A 161 7.06 8.88 0.20
C ASP A 161 7.77 8.84 -1.16
N LEU A 162 8.22 7.66 -1.61
CA LEU A 162 8.79 7.50 -2.96
C LEU A 162 7.76 7.84 -4.06
N GLY A 163 6.49 7.46 -3.86
CA GLY A 163 5.37 7.86 -4.70
C GLY A 163 5.22 9.38 -4.78
N GLY A 164 5.27 10.05 -3.62
CA GLY A 164 5.29 11.51 -3.52
C GLY A 164 6.46 12.13 -4.30
N LYS A 165 7.68 11.61 -4.14
CA LYS A 165 8.87 12.06 -4.88
C LYS A 165 8.70 11.92 -6.39
N LEU A 166 8.08 10.85 -6.88
CA LEU A 166 7.80 10.69 -8.32
C LEU A 166 6.90 11.81 -8.85
N VAL A 167 5.88 12.20 -8.10
CA VAL A 167 4.94 13.25 -8.49
C VAL A 167 5.58 14.63 -8.35
N TYR A 168 6.08 14.97 -7.15
CA TYR A 168 6.49 16.34 -6.81
C TYR A 168 7.90 16.70 -7.29
N ASN A 169 8.83 15.74 -7.33
CA ASN A 169 10.22 16.02 -7.72
C ASN A 169 10.48 15.68 -9.19
N TYR A 170 9.80 14.66 -9.73
CA TYR A 170 10.03 14.19 -11.11
C TYR A 170 8.86 14.45 -12.06
N GLY A 171 7.75 15.02 -11.58
CA GLY A 171 6.61 15.40 -12.42
C GLY A 171 5.88 14.21 -13.06
N VAL A 172 6.02 13.01 -12.51
CA VAL A 172 5.30 11.81 -12.98
C VAL A 172 3.81 12.02 -12.71
N GLY A 173 2.97 11.78 -13.72
CA GLY A 173 1.54 12.09 -13.68
C GLY A 173 1.18 13.56 -13.93
N LEU A 174 2.03 14.53 -13.62
CA LEU A 174 1.76 15.94 -13.93
C LEU A 174 2.14 16.32 -15.37
N SER A 175 3.23 15.73 -15.88
CA SER A 175 3.79 16.01 -17.21
C SER A 175 3.04 15.34 -18.37
N MET A 176 2.16 14.38 -18.11
CA MET A 176 1.45 13.63 -19.15
C MET A 176 0.30 14.41 -19.81
N GLY A 177 -0.10 15.55 -19.22
CA GLY A 177 -1.16 16.43 -19.71
C GLY A 177 -0.69 17.62 -20.55
N LYS A 178 0.62 17.94 -20.57
CA LYS A 178 1.16 18.98 -21.47
C LYS A 178 1.41 18.36 -22.84
N LYS A 179 0.37 18.31 -23.67
CA LYS A 179 0.52 18.26 -25.12
C LYS A 179 1.29 19.53 -25.50
N GLY A 180 2.54 19.39 -25.91
CA GLY A 180 3.34 20.52 -26.39
C GLY A 180 2.54 21.25 -27.47
N LYS A 181 2.19 22.51 -27.23
CA LYS A 181 1.92 23.43 -28.33
C LYS A 181 3.27 23.68 -28.98
N SER A 182 3.53 23.00 -30.09
CA SER A 182 4.46 23.50 -31.08
C SER A 182 3.85 24.78 -31.65
N ASN A 183 4.44 25.93 -31.33
CA ASN A 183 4.38 27.08 -32.22
C ASN A 183 5.46 26.90 -33.28
#